data_AF-A0A7S1R2K2-F1
#
_entry.id   AF-A0A7S1R2K2-F1
#
_cell.length_a   1.000
_cell.length_b   1.000
_cell.length_c   1.000
_cell.angle_alpha   90.00
_cell.angle_beta   90.00
_cell.angle_gamma   90.00
#
_symmetry.space_group_name_H-M   'P 1'
#
loop_
_entity.id
_entity.type
_entity.pdbx_description
1 polymer ?
#
loop_
_entity_poly.entity_id
_entity_poly.type
_entity_poly.pdbx_seq_one_letter_code
_entity_poly.pdbx_strand_id
1 'polypeptide(L)'
;SQTCLCRANAFVAEVYKEKEEFGPAIAHLQVALATLTDPGKDMAPALAAWIRSEADRVRELHAKAVKRNETVYFDRVPASVPPPDGFGKIKAAAASVGPLSKLAGKENPFAAVIPPHAADSAKTFRSTMAAQLEKRQREALVHRARVTETLGQ
;
A
#
# COMPACT_ATOMS: atom_id res chain seq x y z
N SER A 1 -10.17 4.76 10.46
CA SER A 1 -11.05 3.71 11.01
C SER A 1 -11.45 4.11 12.42
N GLN A 2 -12.73 4.40 12.66
CA GLN A 2 -13.25 4.83 13.98
C GLN A 2 -13.02 3.76 15.07
N THR A 3 -13.10 2.48 14.71
CA THR A 3 -12.85 1.36 15.63
C THR A 3 -11.38 1.28 16.09
N CYS A 4 -10.44 1.60 15.21
CA CYS A 4 -9.01 1.67 15.57
C CYS A 4 -8.72 2.82 16.55
N LEU A 5 -9.39 3.97 16.37
CA LEU A 5 -9.24 5.11 17.26
C LEU A 5 -9.83 4.85 18.65
N CYS A 6 -10.99 4.18 18.71
CA CYS A 6 -11.57 3.70 19.97
C CYS A 6 -10.57 2.83 20.73
N ARG A 7 -10.02 1.81 20.07
CA ARG A 7 -9.09 0.87 20.70
C ARG A 7 -7.78 1.55 21.15
N ALA A 8 -7.28 2.50 20.35
CA ALA A 8 -6.11 3.28 20.72
C ALA A 8 -6.35 4.11 21.99
N ASN A 9 -7.48 4.81 22.08
CA ASN A 9 -7.83 5.57 23.27
C ASN A 9 -8.07 4.67 24.50
N ALA A 10 -8.72 3.52 24.32
CA ALA A 10 -8.91 2.55 25.41
C ALA A 10 -7.57 2.00 25.92
N PHE A 11 -6.59 1.77 25.04
CA PHE A 11 -5.26 1.32 25.43
C PHE A 11 -4.49 2.41 26.18
N VAL A 12 -4.50 3.65 25.68
CA VAL A 12 -3.88 4.79 26.36
C VAL A 12 -4.50 5.02 27.74
N ALA A 13 -5.81 4.85 27.88
CA ALA A 13 -6.47 4.92 29.18
C ALA A 13 -5.99 3.87 30.17
N GLU A 14 -5.71 2.63 29.73
CA GLU A 14 -5.12 1.61 30.60
C GLU A 14 -3.70 2.00 31.04
N VAL A 15 -2.88 2.57 30.14
CA VAL A 15 -1.54 3.08 30.50
C VAL A 15 -1.62 4.19 31.56
N TYR A 16 -2.60 5.10 31.45
CA TYR A 16 -2.83 6.11 32.50
C TYR A 16 -3.32 5.49 33.81
N LYS A 17 -4.17 4.45 33.76
CA LYS A 17 -4.59 3.70 34.94
C LYS A 17 -3.42 2.97 35.62
N GLU A 18 -2.46 2.44 34.87
CA GLU A 18 -1.24 1.84 35.42
C GLU A 18 -0.35 2.85 36.15
N LYS A 19 -0.42 4.12 35.74
CA LYS A 19 0.24 5.25 36.42
C LYS A 19 -0.60 5.86 37.54
N GLU A 20 -1.75 5.25 37.87
CA GLU A 20 -2.72 5.76 38.85
C GLU A 20 -3.31 7.14 38.50
N GLU A 21 -3.24 7.56 37.23
CA GLU A 21 -3.83 8.82 36.74
C GLU A 21 -5.24 8.53 36.18
N PHE A 22 -6.26 8.58 37.03
CA PHE A 22 -7.63 8.22 36.66
C PHE A 22 -8.35 9.33 35.91
N GLY A 23 -8.04 10.60 36.16
CA GLY A 23 -8.62 11.74 35.45
C GLY A 23 -8.42 11.66 33.92
N PRO A 24 -7.17 11.62 33.43
CA PRO A 24 -6.87 11.43 32.01
C PRO A 24 -7.41 10.13 31.43
N ALA A 25 -7.35 9.04 32.19
CA ALA A 25 -7.89 7.75 31.75
C ALA A 25 -9.40 7.81 31.46
N ILE A 26 -10.18 8.46 32.33
CA ILE A 26 -11.62 8.66 32.13
C ILE A 26 -11.87 9.46 30.85
N ALA A 27 -11.14 10.56 30.64
CA ALA A 27 -11.31 11.40 29.46
C ALA A 27 -10.99 10.64 28.15
N HIS A 28 -9.93 9.82 28.12
CA HIS A 28 -9.64 8.96 26.97
C HIS A 28 -10.74 7.91 26.72
N LEU A 29 -11.32 7.32 27.78
CA LEU A 29 -12.42 6.37 27.64
C LEU A 29 -13.71 7.05 27.13
N GLN A 30 -13.98 8.30 27.53
CA GLN A 30 -15.09 9.09 27.00
C GLN A 30 -14.93 9.35 25.50
N VAL A 31 -13.73 9.72 25.06
CA VAL A 31 -13.41 9.87 23.63
C VAL A 31 -13.56 8.53 22.90
N ALA A 32 -13.10 7.42 23.48
CA ALA A 32 -13.26 6.09 22.89
C ALA A 32 -14.75 5.76 22.65
N LEU A 33 -15.61 6.00 23.65
CA LEU A 33 -17.06 5.79 23.51
C LEU A 33 -17.68 6.72 22.47
N ALA A 34 -17.27 7.99 22.41
CA ALA A 34 -17.76 8.93 21.40
C ALA A 34 -17.37 8.52 19.96
N THR A 35 -16.24 7.82 19.80
CA THR A 35 -15.81 7.32 18.48
C THR A 35 -16.52 6.05 18.04
N LEU A 36 -17.14 5.31 18.97
CA LEU A 36 -17.97 4.15 18.66
C LEU A 36 -19.38 4.63 18.29
N THR A 37 -19.60 4.90 17.00
CA THR A 37 -20.96 5.10 16.48
C THR A 37 -21.70 3.77 16.39
N ASP A 38 -23.01 3.77 16.62
CA ASP A 38 -23.83 2.58 16.42
C ASP A 38 -23.62 2.01 15.00
N PRO A 39 -23.40 0.70 14.87
CA PRO A 39 -23.23 0.08 13.55
C PRO A 39 -24.51 0.29 12.75
N GLY A 40 -24.39 1.01 11.62
CA GLY A 40 -25.50 1.22 10.69
C GLY A 40 -26.11 -0.10 10.20
N LYS A 41 -27.35 -0.06 9.73
CA LYS A 41 -28.11 -1.25 9.29
C LYS A 41 -27.41 -2.05 8.18
N ASP A 42 -26.52 -1.41 7.42
CA ASP A 42 -25.80 -2.00 6.28
C ASP A 42 -24.48 -2.70 6.66
N MET A 43 -24.14 -2.75 7.95
CA MET A 43 -22.90 -3.37 8.42
C MET A 43 -23.03 -4.90 8.52
N ALA A 44 -21.98 -5.62 8.12
CA ALA A 44 -21.93 -7.08 8.26
C ALA A 44 -22.24 -7.51 9.71
N PRO A 45 -23.13 -8.51 9.94
CA PRO A 45 -23.58 -8.89 11.29
C PRO A 45 -22.44 -9.22 12.25
N ALA A 46 -21.39 -9.87 11.76
CA ALA A 46 -20.20 -10.20 12.55
C ALA A 46 -19.44 -8.95 13.03
N LEU A 47 -19.30 -7.94 12.15
CA LEU A 47 -18.65 -6.69 12.49
C LEU A 47 -19.50 -5.86 13.45
N ALA A 48 -20.82 -5.82 13.25
CA ALA A 48 -21.75 -5.14 14.15
C ALA A 48 -21.74 -5.77 15.56
N ALA A 49 -21.73 -7.09 15.65
CA ALA A 49 -21.61 -7.81 16.93
C ALA A 49 -20.29 -7.50 17.63
N TRP A 50 -19.18 -7.45 16.88
CA TRP A 50 -17.87 -7.12 17.41
C TRP A 50 -17.77 -5.65 17.90
N ILE A 51 -18.37 -4.69 17.18
CA ILE A 51 -18.40 -3.28 17.63
C ILE A 51 -19.19 -3.15 18.93
N ARG A 52 -20.32 -3.86 19.07
CA ARG A 52 -21.11 -3.87 20.31
C ARG A 52 -20.33 -4.44 21.47
N SER A 53 -19.65 -5.58 21.29
CA SER A 53 -18.85 -6.17 22.37
C SER A 53 -17.68 -5.28 22.79
N GLU A 54 -17.05 -4.58 21.84
CA GLU A 54 -16.01 -3.60 22.15
C GLU A 54 -16.58 -2.38 22.88
N ALA A 55 -17.76 -1.89 22.50
CA ALA A 55 -18.43 -0.80 23.20
C ALA A 55 -18.78 -1.18 24.65
N ASP A 56 -19.30 -2.37 24.88
CA ASP A 56 -19.62 -2.85 26.22
C ASP A 56 -18.35 -2.99 27.08
N ARG A 57 -17.25 -3.48 26.50
CA ARG A 57 -15.94 -3.53 27.16
C ARG A 57 -15.46 -2.14 27.58
N VAL A 58 -15.53 -1.15 26.71
CA VAL A 58 -15.09 0.23 27.01
C VAL A 58 -16.00 0.88 28.06
N ARG A 59 -17.32 0.64 28.01
CA ARG A 59 -18.27 1.10 29.04
C ARG A 59 -17.94 0.54 30.42
N GLU A 60 -17.62 -0.75 30.49
CA GLU A 60 -17.23 -1.40 31.75
C GLU A 60 -15.94 -0.78 32.32
N LEU A 61 -14.94 -0.54 31.46
CA LEU A 61 -13.69 0.11 31.87
C LEU A 61 -13.91 1.54 32.36
N HIS A 62 -14.76 2.30 31.66
CA HIS A 62 -15.12 3.66 32.07
C HIS A 62 -15.82 3.65 33.43
N ALA A 63 -16.81 2.78 33.64
CA ALA A 63 -17.51 2.68 34.92
C ALA A 63 -16.56 2.30 36.08
N LYS A 64 -15.61 1.38 35.84
CA LYS A 64 -14.59 1.03 36.84
C LYS A 64 -13.64 2.20 37.14
N ALA A 65 -13.22 2.94 36.12
CA ALA A 65 -12.34 4.09 36.28
C ALA A 65 -13.03 5.22 37.05
N VAL A 66 -14.27 5.56 36.70
CA VAL A 66 -15.09 6.55 37.41
C VAL A 66 -15.30 6.14 38.86
N LYS A 67 -15.69 4.89 39.12
CA LYS A 67 -15.90 4.41 40.49
C LYS A 67 -14.64 4.51 41.36
N ARG A 68 -13.47 4.20 40.81
CA ARG A 68 -12.19 4.33 41.54
C ARG A 68 -11.81 5.79 41.74
N ASN A 69 -12.05 6.62 40.74
CA ASN A 69 -11.76 8.05 40.84
C ASN A 69 -12.65 8.72 41.89
N GLU A 70 -13.94 8.42 41.93
CA GLU A 70 -14.88 9.00 42.89
C GLU A 70 -14.74 8.46 44.33
N THR A 71 -14.05 7.34 44.53
CA THR A 71 -13.91 6.73 45.86
C THR A 71 -12.51 6.85 46.46
N VAL A 72 -11.46 6.85 45.63
CA VAL A 72 -10.07 6.78 46.10
C VAL A 72 -9.24 8.00 45.66
N TYR A 73 -9.23 8.33 44.36
CA TYR A 73 -8.22 9.24 43.80
C TYR A 73 -8.68 10.70 43.69
N PHE A 74 -9.94 10.94 43.37
CA PHE A 74 -10.56 12.25 43.18
C PHE A 74 -9.84 13.14 42.15
N ASP A 75 -9.27 12.53 41.11
CA ASP A 75 -8.58 13.25 40.04
C ASP A 75 -9.54 14.09 39.21
N ARG A 76 -9.05 15.26 38.79
CA ARG A 76 -9.75 16.11 37.83
C ARG A 76 -9.74 15.47 36.45
N VAL A 77 -10.93 15.29 35.87
CA VAL A 77 -11.08 14.83 34.49
C VAL A 77 -10.83 16.01 33.52
N PRO A 78 -9.86 15.92 32.60
CA PRO A 78 -9.60 16.96 31.62
C PRO A 78 -10.72 17.00 30.55
N ALA A 79 -11.07 18.20 30.07
CA ALA A 79 -12.12 18.38 29.07
C ALA A 79 -11.71 17.96 27.64
N SER A 80 -10.41 17.94 27.37
CA SER A 80 -9.84 17.53 26.10
C SER A 80 -8.57 16.75 26.37
N VAL A 81 -8.39 15.63 25.66
CA VAL A 81 -7.20 14.79 25.73
C VAL A 81 -6.46 14.83 24.39
N PRO A 82 -5.12 14.79 24.41
CA PRO A 82 -4.35 14.71 23.18
C PRO A 82 -4.74 13.43 22.42
N PRO A 83 -4.71 13.45 21.08
CA PRO A 83 -4.88 12.24 20.29
C PRO A 83 -3.86 11.18 20.74
N PRO A 84 -4.23 9.88 20.76
CA PRO A 84 -3.29 8.82 21.13
C PRO A 84 -2.10 8.82 20.17
N ASP A 85 -0.93 9.19 20.67
CA ASP A 85 0.31 9.16 19.91
C ASP A 85 0.68 7.72 19.58
N GLY A 86 0.93 7.47 18.29
CA GLY A 86 1.40 6.16 17.85
C GLY A 86 0.31 5.23 17.33
N PHE A 87 -0.30 5.59 16.19
CA PHE A 87 -0.34 4.61 15.10
C PHE A 87 1.12 4.35 14.69
N GLY A 88 1.83 3.60 15.53
CA GLY A 88 3.25 3.32 15.38
C GLY A 88 3.49 2.78 13.98
N LYS A 89 4.53 3.33 13.34
CA LYS A 89 5.10 2.95 12.04
C LYS A 89 4.42 1.70 11.48
N ILE A 90 3.62 1.87 10.43
CA ILE A 90 2.90 0.79 9.75
C ILE A 90 3.87 -0.39 9.60
N LYS A 91 3.67 -1.45 10.40
CA LYS A 91 4.54 -2.64 10.37
C LYS A 91 4.32 -3.48 9.12
N ALA A 92 3.23 -3.19 8.40
CA ALA A 92 2.95 -3.78 7.10
C ALA A 92 3.75 -3.03 6.03
N ALA A 93 4.84 -3.63 5.54
CA ALA A 93 5.36 -3.28 4.24
C ALA A 93 4.44 -3.91 3.19
N ALA A 94 4.03 -3.14 2.19
CA ALA A 94 3.39 -3.73 1.01
C ALA A 94 4.36 -4.76 0.42
N ALA A 95 3.93 -6.02 0.33
CA ALA A 95 4.75 -7.03 -0.32
C ALA A 95 4.99 -6.57 -1.75
N SER A 96 6.25 -6.35 -2.14
CA SER A 96 6.54 -6.05 -3.54
C SER A 96 6.10 -7.26 -4.34
N VAL A 97 5.16 -7.06 -5.26
CA VAL A 97 4.87 -8.06 -6.28
C VAL A 97 6.13 -8.18 -7.12
N GLY A 98 6.97 -9.16 -6.78
CA GLY A 98 8.17 -9.46 -7.55
C GLY A 98 7.79 -9.82 -8.98
N PRO A 99 8.76 -9.84 -9.91
CA PRO A 99 8.53 -10.33 -11.26
C PRO A 99 7.84 -11.70 -11.21
N LEU A 100 6.77 -11.87 -12.01
CA LEU A 100 6.02 -13.12 -12.15
C LEU A 100 6.91 -14.34 -12.46
N SER A 101 8.14 -14.12 -12.94
CA SER A 101 9.18 -15.14 -13.12
C SER A 101 9.63 -15.82 -11.81
N LYS A 102 9.35 -15.24 -10.64
CA LYS A 102 9.58 -15.86 -9.33
C LYS A 102 8.35 -16.61 -8.79
N LEU A 103 7.22 -16.60 -9.52
CA LEU A 103 6.03 -17.36 -9.15
C LEU A 103 6.29 -18.85 -9.47
N ALA A 104 6.88 -19.54 -8.49
CA ALA A 104 6.97 -21.00 -8.35
C ALA A 104 7.12 -21.82 -9.66
N GLY A 105 8.38 -22.06 -10.05
CA GLY A 105 8.79 -23.37 -10.58
C GLY A 105 8.37 -23.76 -11.99
N LYS A 106 7.79 -22.87 -12.80
CA LYS A 106 7.57 -23.14 -14.23
C LYS A 106 8.44 -22.21 -15.07
N GLU A 107 9.33 -22.82 -15.85
CA GLU A 107 10.03 -22.13 -16.93
C GLU A 107 9.02 -21.36 -17.79
N ASN A 108 9.39 -20.16 -18.23
CA ASN A 108 8.52 -19.33 -19.03
C ASN A 108 8.21 -20.06 -20.37
N PRO A 109 6.95 -20.47 -20.64
CA PRO A 109 6.60 -21.19 -21.87
C PRO A 109 6.81 -20.33 -23.12
N PHE A 110 6.97 -19.01 -22.95
CA PHE A 110 7.24 -18.05 -24.02
C PHE A 110 8.70 -17.60 -24.03
N ALA A 111 9.62 -18.29 -23.35
CA ALA A 111 11.05 -17.95 -23.39
C ALA A 111 11.62 -17.98 -24.83
N ALA A 112 11.06 -18.82 -25.69
CA ALA A 112 11.43 -18.91 -27.11
C ALA A 112 10.70 -17.88 -28.00
N VAL A 113 9.67 -17.19 -27.50
CA VAL A 113 8.90 -16.22 -28.29
C VAL A 113 9.64 -14.88 -28.28
N ILE A 114 10.04 -14.43 -29.46
CA ILE A 114 10.70 -13.14 -29.65
C ILE A 114 9.69 -12.03 -29.35
N PRO A 115 10.02 -11.06 -28.48
CA PRO A 115 9.15 -9.92 -28.22
C PRO A 115 8.84 -9.12 -29.50
N PRO A 116 7.62 -8.59 -29.66
CA PRO A 116 7.21 -7.91 -30.88
C PRO A 116 8.11 -6.70 -31.22
N HIS A 117 8.52 -5.94 -30.20
CA HIS A 117 9.44 -4.81 -30.39
C HIS A 117 10.82 -5.21 -30.95
N ALA A 118 11.31 -6.40 -30.60
CA ALA A 118 12.57 -6.93 -31.13
C ALA A 118 12.41 -7.40 -32.59
N ALA A 119 11.27 -8.01 -32.91
CA ALA A 119 10.93 -8.39 -34.28
C ALA A 119 10.77 -7.16 -35.20
N ASP A 120 10.11 -6.11 -34.72
CA ASP A 120 9.95 -4.84 -35.44
C ASP A 120 11.29 -4.15 -35.68
N SER A 121 12.15 -4.12 -34.66
CA SER A 121 13.51 -3.57 -34.78
C SER A 121 14.34 -4.33 -35.82
N ALA A 122 14.27 -5.67 -35.83
CA ALA A 122 14.95 -6.50 -36.82
C ALA A 122 14.40 -6.27 -38.24
N LYS A 123 13.08 -6.08 -38.39
CA LYS A 123 12.45 -5.77 -39.67
C LYS A 123 12.94 -4.45 -40.23
N THR A 124 12.95 -3.39 -39.43
CA THR A 124 13.44 -2.05 -39.83
C THR A 124 14.93 -2.07 -40.16
N PHE A 125 15.73 -2.83 -39.41
CA PHE A 125 17.14 -2.99 -39.72
C PHE A 125 17.34 -3.67 -41.08
N ARG A 126 16.64 -4.79 -41.34
CA ARG A 126 16.73 -5.51 -42.61
C ARG A 126 16.30 -4.66 -43.79
N SER A 127 15.22 -3.90 -43.68
CA SER A 127 14.77 -3.01 -44.76
C SER A 127 15.79 -1.92 -45.06
N THR A 128 16.42 -1.35 -44.03
CA THR A 128 17.45 -0.32 -44.18
C THR A 128 18.71 -0.89 -44.83
N MET A 129 19.15 -2.08 -44.40
CA MET A 129 20.31 -2.75 -44.96
C MET A 129 20.10 -3.15 -46.42
N ALA A 130 18.91 -3.65 -46.78
CA ALA A 130 18.56 -3.96 -48.17
C ALA A 130 18.64 -2.71 -49.07
N ALA A 131 18.06 -1.59 -48.63
CA ALA A 131 18.12 -0.32 -49.38
C ALA A 131 19.56 0.18 -49.58
N GLN A 132 20.43 0.04 -48.57
CA GLN A 132 21.84 0.41 -48.67
C GLN A 132 22.61 -0.49 -49.64
N LEU A 133 22.34 -1.80 -49.64
CA LEU A 133 22.98 -2.75 -50.55
C LEU A 133 22.57 -2.49 -52.00
N GLU A 134 21.28 -2.27 -52.27
CA GLU A 134 20.82 -1.91 -53.61
C GLU A 134 21.47 -0.62 -54.12
N LYS A 135 21.58 0.40 -53.27
CA LYS A 135 22.26 1.65 -53.62
C LYS A 135 23.72 1.38 -54.00
N ARG A 136 24.45 0.63 -53.17
CA ARG A 136 25.86 0.27 -53.45
C ARG A 136 26.02 -0.56 -54.71
N GLN A 137 25.11 -1.49 -54.99
CA GLN A 137 25.14 -2.29 -56.22
C GLN A 137 24.93 -1.41 -57.45
N ARG A 138 23.98 -0.47 -57.42
CA ARG A 138 23.77 0.49 -58.51
C ARG A 138 25.00 1.38 -58.73
N GLU A 139 25.58 1.91 -57.65
CA GLU A 139 26.80 2.70 -57.71
C GLU A 139 27.98 1.90 -58.31
N ALA A 140 28.13 0.64 -57.90
CA ALA A 140 29.16 -0.25 -58.45
C ALA A 140 28.95 -0.58 -59.94
N LEU A 141 27.70 -0.78 -60.38
CA LEU A 141 27.38 -0.99 -61.79
C LEU A 141 27.65 0.25 -62.64
N VAL A 142 27.28 1.44 -62.15
CA VAL A 142 27.59 2.72 -62.83
C VAL A 142 29.10 2.94 -62.91
N HIS A 143 29.82 2.68 -61.81
CA HIS A 143 31.28 2.77 -61.81
C HIS A 143 31.90 1.80 -62.83
N ARG A 144 31.43 0.55 -62.87
CA ARG A 144 31.90 -0.46 -63.84
C ARG A 144 31.64 -0.01 -65.29
N ALA A 145 30.46 0.52 -65.58
CA ALA A 145 30.11 1.02 -66.91
C ALA A 145 31.03 2.19 -67.34
N ARG A 146 31.28 3.15 -66.44
CA ARG A 146 32.22 4.26 -66.69
C ARG A 146 33.66 3.77 -66.94
N VAL A 147 34.13 2.82 -66.14
CA VAL A 147 35.48 2.25 -66.31
C VAL A 147 35.63 1.54 -67.65
N THR A 148 34.61 0.80 -68.09
CA THR A 148 34.62 0.16 -69.42
C THR A 148 34.59 1.17 -70.57
N GLU A 149 33.92 2.31 -70.41
CA GLU A 149 33.95 3.40 -71.40
C GLU A 149 35.34 4.06 -71.50
N THR A 150 36.04 4.23 -70.36
CA THR A 150 37.37 4.84 -70.34
C THR A 150 38.50 3.92 -70.82
N LEU A 151 38.32 2.60 -70.80
CA LEU A 151 39.33 1.61 -71.24
C LEU A 151 39.10 1.12 -72.68
N GLY A 152 37.97 1.49 -73.29
CA GLY A 152 37.63 1.16 -74.68
C GLY A 152 38.03 2.24 -75.71
N GLN A 153 38.74 3.29 -75.27
CA GLN A 153 39.41 4.30 -76.10
C GLN A 153 40.92 4.06 -76.06
#